data_AF-A0AAU2SU81-F1
#
_entry.id   AF-A0AAU2SU81-F1
#
_cell.length_a   1.000
_cell.length_b   1.000
_cell.length_c   1.000
_cell.angle_alpha   90.00
_cell.angle_beta   90.00
_cell.angle_gamma   90.00
#
_symmetry.space_group_name_H-M   'P 1'
#
loop_
_entity.id
_entity.type
_entity.pdbx_description
1 polymer ?
#
loop_
_entity_poly.entity_id
_entity_poly.type
_entity_poly.pdbx_seq_one_letter_code
_entity_poly.pdbx_strand_id
1 'polypeptide(L)'
;MPVPTRSRRPLVVSVLGAGLLLTGCGVWPSQATAPADAVKGRITLGFVNGGTTEFHTCLQESVEKTARNNGVHLFTANSRQDGDTEVSNIEAMIARKVDALIVQTVDVEALKGDIAEAKAAGVPIFLTSVAPDDTSDLLGAVVVDLKEVGELDAEWIERDAAGRAVSVAVIAGAPGAASDLLTEAFTQKLPDNAEVVASRPGMYDPVKARTVAAAMIKDNPGLDYAFVANEEMAFAARKAFDAAGAEDVRIVTVNGTDEALAALKAGSLAATVSNSAADTGELAVQNVVSLLRKDQRADRIDKTPVRLVTRDNADTAPLYCPPRD
;
A
#
# COMPACT_ATOMS: atom_id res chain seq x y z
N MET A 1 -40.04 -27.15 -88.41
CA MET A 1 -40.45 -28.52 -88.01
C MET A 1 -39.29 -29.47 -88.29
N PRO A 2 -39.22 -30.63 -87.64
CA PRO A 2 -38.87 -30.89 -86.22
C PRO A 2 -37.31 -30.96 -86.03
N VAL A 3 -36.65 -30.91 -84.86
CA VAL A 3 -36.85 -31.53 -83.52
C VAL A 3 -36.62 -33.06 -83.58
N PRO A 4 -35.92 -33.74 -82.63
CA PRO A 4 -35.41 -33.33 -81.30
C PRO A 4 -33.91 -32.88 -81.34
N THR A 5 -32.92 -33.12 -80.45
CA THR A 5 -32.73 -34.02 -79.27
C THR A 5 -31.67 -33.47 -78.25
N ARG A 6 -31.04 -34.34 -77.46
CA ARG A 6 -30.16 -34.13 -76.27
C ARG A 6 -29.13 -35.30 -76.20
N SER A 7 -28.10 -35.36 -75.34
CA SER A 7 -27.94 -34.80 -73.98
C SER A 7 -26.47 -34.50 -73.58
N ARG A 8 -26.21 -34.25 -72.27
CA ARG A 8 -24.95 -33.72 -71.70
C ARG A 8 -24.36 -34.66 -70.63
N ARG A 9 -23.02 -34.75 -70.54
CA ARG A 9 -22.22 -34.58 -69.29
C ARG A 9 -20.70 -34.81 -69.53
N PRO A 10 -19.81 -33.85 -69.17
CA PRO A 10 -18.36 -34.03 -69.16
C PRO A 10 -17.79 -34.34 -67.75
N LEU A 11 -16.49 -34.65 -67.70
CA LEU A 11 -15.72 -35.20 -66.57
C LEU A 11 -15.28 -34.19 -65.49
N VAL A 12 -15.03 -34.72 -64.28
CA VAL A 12 -14.16 -34.24 -63.17
C VAL A 12 -13.71 -35.54 -62.44
N VAL A 13 -12.46 -36.01 -62.27
CA VAL A 13 -11.06 -35.47 -62.29
C VAL A 13 -10.70 -34.74 -60.98
N SER A 14 -9.73 -35.14 -60.14
CA SER A 14 -8.45 -35.85 -60.36
C SER A 14 -8.00 -36.62 -59.07
N VAL A 15 -7.35 -37.80 -59.19
CA VAL A 15 -5.91 -38.09 -58.91
C VAL A 15 -5.47 -38.16 -57.43
N LEU A 16 -4.85 -39.29 -57.05
CA LEU A 16 -4.02 -39.44 -55.84
C LEU A 16 -2.63 -38.84 -56.08
N GLY A 17 -2.07 -38.17 -55.06
CA GLY A 17 -0.66 -37.76 -55.04
C GLY A 17 -0.04 -38.08 -53.67
N ALA A 18 0.83 -39.09 -53.62
CA ALA A 18 1.64 -39.38 -52.43
C ALA A 18 2.98 -38.66 -52.53
N GLY A 19 3.37 -37.95 -51.46
CA GLY A 19 4.65 -37.27 -51.36
C GLY A 19 5.23 -37.38 -49.96
N LEU A 20 6.36 -38.07 -49.83
CA LEU A 20 7.33 -37.74 -48.77
C LEU A 20 8.01 -36.42 -49.17
N LEU A 21 8.46 -35.65 -48.18
CA LEU A 21 9.87 -35.19 -48.11
C LEU A 21 10.14 -34.47 -46.78
N LEU A 22 11.30 -34.82 -46.21
CA LEU A 22 12.19 -34.02 -45.37
C LEU A 22 11.78 -33.55 -43.96
N THR A 23 12.79 -33.63 -43.09
CA THR A 23 12.86 -33.15 -41.72
C THR A 23 13.10 -31.64 -41.64
N GLY A 24 12.47 -30.96 -40.68
CA GLY A 24 12.86 -29.62 -40.24
C GLY A 24 12.90 -29.55 -38.72
N CYS A 25 14.09 -29.33 -38.14
CA CYS A 25 14.23 -29.11 -36.70
C CYS A 25 13.86 -27.67 -36.35
N GLY A 26 12.74 -27.47 -35.66
CA GLY A 26 12.29 -26.18 -35.15
C GLY A 26 11.90 -26.29 -33.68
N VAL A 27 12.86 -26.12 -32.77
CA VAL A 27 12.62 -26.14 -31.32
C VAL A 27 12.10 -24.76 -30.88
N TRP A 28 10.82 -24.49 -31.13
CA TRP A 28 10.12 -23.43 -30.42
C TRP A 28 9.69 -23.93 -29.04
N PRO A 29 9.92 -23.15 -27.96
CA PRO A 29 9.35 -23.46 -26.66
C PRO A 29 7.85 -23.15 -26.69
N SER A 30 7.03 -24.16 -27.00
CA SER A 30 5.61 -24.10 -26.67
C SER A 30 5.48 -23.85 -25.18
N GLN A 31 4.86 -22.73 -24.79
CA GLN A 31 4.52 -22.49 -23.40
C GLN A 31 3.69 -23.67 -22.90
N ALA A 32 4.21 -24.39 -21.91
CA ALA A 32 3.48 -25.48 -21.28
C ALA A 32 2.32 -24.88 -20.48
N THR A 33 1.13 -24.87 -21.08
CA THR A 33 -0.11 -24.63 -20.35
C THR A 33 -0.25 -25.72 -19.30
N ALA A 34 -0.03 -25.35 -18.03
CA ALA A 34 -0.16 -26.28 -16.92
C ALA A 34 -1.58 -26.89 -16.92
N PRO A 35 -1.74 -28.20 -16.68
CA PRO A 35 -3.04 -28.85 -16.72
C PRO A 35 -3.96 -28.25 -15.65
N ALA A 36 -5.22 -27.99 -16.03
CA ALA A 36 -6.19 -27.31 -15.16
C ALA A 36 -6.46 -28.04 -13.83
N ASP A 37 -6.22 -29.35 -13.76
CA ASP A 37 -6.36 -30.16 -12.55
C ASP A 37 -5.35 -29.81 -11.44
N ALA A 38 -4.28 -29.07 -11.75
CA ALA A 38 -3.31 -28.58 -10.75
C ALA A 38 -3.86 -27.47 -9.83
N VAL A 39 -5.10 -27.00 -10.04
CA VAL A 39 -5.71 -25.88 -9.30
C VAL A 39 -6.53 -26.36 -8.08
N LYS A 40 -6.95 -27.63 -8.01
CA LYS A 40 -7.71 -28.14 -6.87
C LYS A 40 -6.87 -28.17 -5.58
N GLY A 41 -7.24 -27.32 -4.62
CA GLY A 41 -6.58 -27.19 -3.32
C GLY A 41 -5.60 -26.00 -3.21
N ARG A 42 -5.48 -25.17 -4.25
CA ARG A 42 -4.70 -23.93 -4.21
C ARG A 42 -5.60 -22.76 -3.83
N ILE A 43 -5.28 -22.09 -2.71
CA ILE A 43 -5.99 -20.88 -2.28
C ILE A 43 -5.93 -19.83 -3.39
N THR A 44 -7.09 -19.23 -3.68
CA THR A 44 -7.27 -18.17 -4.67
C THR A 44 -7.80 -16.92 -3.96
N LEU A 45 -7.06 -15.81 -4.00
CA LEU A 45 -7.45 -14.54 -3.39
C LEU A 45 -7.76 -13.50 -4.46
N GLY A 46 -8.65 -12.57 -4.14
CA GLY A 46 -8.75 -11.28 -4.81
C GLY A 46 -8.04 -10.21 -3.99
N PHE A 47 -7.26 -9.33 -4.63
CA PHE A 47 -6.78 -8.08 -4.03
C PHE A 47 -7.41 -6.89 -4.77
N VAL A 48 -8.12 -6.05 -4.03
CA VAL A 48 -8.65 -4.75 -4.49
C VAL A 48 -7.81 -3.66 -3.85
N ASN A 49 -7.18 -2.85 -4.69
CA ASN A 49 -6.20 -1.84 -4.29
C ASN A 49 -6.78 -0.44 -4.53
N GLY A 50 -6.94 0.37 -3.49
CA GLY A 50 -7.73 1.60 -3.54
C GLY A 50 -7.15 2.71 -4.43
N GLY A 51 -5.87 2.68 -4.81
CA GLY A 51 -5.23 3.83 -5.46
C GLY A 51 -3.90 3.53 -6.17
N THR A 52 -3.18 4.59 -6.53
CA THR A 52 -1.93 4.50 -7.33
C THR A 52 -0.81 5.43 -6.82
N THR A 53 -0.76 5.70 -5.51
CA THR A 53 0.42 6.34 -4.90
C THR A 53 1.56 5.32 -4.73
N GLU A 54 2.72 5.75 -4.25
CA GLU A 54 3.83 4.83 -3.97
C GLU A 54 3.43 3.75 -2.94
N PHE A 55 2.73 4.11 -1.85
CA PHE A 55 2.19 3.16 -0.87
C PHE A 55 1.39 2.04 -1.54
N HIS A 56 0.42 2.42 -2.39
CA HIS A 56 -0.44 1.47 -3.11
C HIS A 56 0.35 0.58 -4.09
N THR A 57 1.42 1.12 -4.69
CA THR A 57 2.30 0.41 -5.60
C THR A 57 3.18 -0.60 -4.86
N CYS A 58 3.75 -0.22 -3.73
CA CYS A 58 4.58 -1.10 -2.91
C CYS A 58 3.75 -2.15 -2.15
N LEU A 59 2.52 -1.81 -1.76
CA LEU A 59 1.54 -2.77 -1.26
C LEU A 59 1.15 -3.79 -2.34
N GLN A 60 0.91 -3.35 -3.59
CA GLN A 60 0.68 -4.22 -4.74
C GLN A 60 1.82 -5.21 -4.94
N GLU A 61 3.07 -4.71 -5.00
CA GLU A 61 4.26 -5.54 -5.15
C GLU A 61 4.42 -6.53 -4.00
N SER A 62 4.10 -6.15 -2.77
CA SER A 62 4.23 -7.02 -1.58
C SER A 62 3.15 -8.11 -1.51
N VAL A 63 1.88 -7.74 -1.69
CA VAL A 63 0.76 -8.70 -1.75
C VAL A 63 0.99 -9.72 -2.87
N GLU A 64 1.45 -9.26 -4.04
CA GLU A 64 1.81 -10.16 -5.14
C GLU A 64 3.00 -11.08 -4.82
N LYS A 65 4.10 -10.54 -4.30
CA LYS A 65 5.32 -11.31 -3.98
C LYS A 65 5.04 -12.33 -2.87
N THR A 66 4.28 -11.95 -1.85
CA THR A 66 3.89 -12.84 -0.76
C THR A 66 2.88 -13.89 -1.21
N ALA A 67 1.95 -13.56 -2.11
CA ALA A 67 1.04 -14.53 -2.71
C ALA A 67 1.81 -15.57 -3.55
N ARG A 68 2.74 -15.13 -4.41
CA ARG A 68 3.64 -16.01 -5.17
C ARG A 68 4.41 -16.96 -4.24
N ASN A 69 5.02 -16.43 -3.18
CA ASN A 69 5.80 -17.21 -2.22
C ASN A 69 4.97 -18.22 -1.41
N ASN A 70 3.71 -17.90 -1.10
CA ASN A 70 2.78 -18.80 -0.40
C ASN A 70 2.05 -19.79 -1.33
N GLY A 71 2.34 -19.76 -2.65
CA GLY A 71 1.68 -20.59 -3.64
C GLY A 71 0.21 -20.22 -3.88
N VAL A 72 -0.21 -19.01 -3.53
CA VAL A 72 -1.56 -18.47 -3.71
C VAL A 72 -1.78 -18.06 -5.16
N HIS A 73 -2.97 -18.29 -5.70
CA HIS A 73 -3.41 -17.64 -6.94
C HIS A 73 -4.01 -16.29 -6.60
N LEU A 74 -3.50 -15.20 -7.19
CA LEU A 74 -4.01 -13.85 -6.93
C LEU A 74 -4.67 -13.29 -8.19
N PHE A 75 -5.90 -12.79 -8.05
CA PHE A 75 -6.50 -11.82 -8.96
C PHE A 75 -6.31 -10.42 -8.37
N THR A 76 -6.00 -9.43 -9.21
CA THR A 76 -5.74 -8.06 -8.79
C THR A 76 -6.67 -7.08 -9.51
N ALA A 77 -7.11 -6.06 -8.79
CA ALA A 77 -7.91 -4.97 -9.32
C ALA A 77 -7.53 -3.66 -8.61
N ASN A 78 -7.87 -2.52 -9.21
CA ASN A 78 -7.52 -1.21 -8.67
C ASN A 78 -8.70 -0.24 -8.77
N SER A 79 -9.07 0.37 -7.65
CA SER A 79 -10.22 1.29 -7.51
C SER A 79 -9.90 2.71 -7.97
N ARG A 80 -8.62 3.10 -8.08
CA ARG A 80 -8.17 4.43 -8.54
C ARG A 80 -8.79 5.62 -7.79
N GLN A 81 -9.04 5.45 -6.49
CA GLN A 81 -9.71 6.41 -5.60
C GLN A 81 -11.17 6.69 -5.97
N ASP A 82 -11.83 5.73 -6.65
CA ASP A 82 -13.24 5.78 -7.03
C ASP A 82 -14.03 4.64 -6.36
N GLY A 83 -15.07 5.00 -5.59
CA GLY A 83 -15.86 4.05 -4.80
C GLY A 83 -16.75 3.12 -5.63
N ASP A 84 -17.37 3.64 -6.70
CA ASP A 84 -18.19 2.83 -7.62
C ASP A 84 -17.33 1.75 -8.31
N THR A 85 -16.08 2.08 -8.63
CA THR A 85 -15.07 1.14 -9.14
C THR A 85 -14.63 0.14 -8.05
N GLU A 86 -14.57 0.52 -6.77
CA GLU A 86 -14.28 -0.41 -5.67
C GLU A 86 -15.37 -1.48 -5.51
N VAL A 87 -16.64 -1.07 -5.42
CA VAL A 87 -17.81 -1.97 -5.38
C VAL A 87 -17.77 -2.92 -6.59
N SER A 88 -17.60 -2.36 -7.80
CA SER A 88 -17.49 -3.13 -9.05
C SER A 88 -16.33 -4.13 -9.04
N ASN A 89 -15.21 -3.80 -8.41
CA ASN A 89 -14.07 -4.71 -8.25
C ASN A 89 -14.39 -5.85 -7.26
N ILE A 90 -15.07 -5.55 -6.16
CA ILE A 90 -15.48 -6.52 -5.13
C ILE A 90 -16.50 -7.51 -5.70
N GLU A 91 -17.58 -7.03 -6.32
CA GLU A 91 -18.55 -7.85 -7.08
C GLU A 91 -17.83 -8.80 -8.05
N ALA A 92 -16.86 -8.27 -8.80
CA ALA A 92 -16.12 -9.02 -9.80
C ALA A 92 -15.21 -10.11 -9.19
N MET A 93 -14.75 -9.98 -7.94
CA MET A 93 -14.02 -11.03 -7.22
C MET A 93 -14.97 -12.06 -6.59
N ILE A 94 -16.13 -11.62 -6.07
CA ILE A 94 -17.20 -12.51 -5.60
C ILE A 94 -17.68 -13.41 -6.74
N ALA A 95 -17.93 -12.84 -7.93
CA ALA A 95 -18.32 -13.57 -9.13
C ALA A 95 -17.24 -14.58 -9.61
N ARG A 96 -15.96 -14.30 -9.35
CA ARG A 96 -14.83 -15.22 -9.59
C ARG A 96 -14.73 -16.35 -8.57
N LYS A 97 -15.41 -16.25 -7.42
CA LYS A 97 -15.39 -17.20 -6.30
C LYS A 97 -13.98 -17.41 -5.75
N VAL A 98 -13.31 -16.31 -5.43
CA VAL A 98 -12.08 -16.32 -4.63
C VAL A 98 -12.39 -16.80 -3.20
N ASP A 99 -11.44 -17.45 -2.52
CA ASP A 99 -11.61 -17.98 -1.16
C ASP A 99 -11.70 -16.87 -0.10
N ALA A 100 -11.05 -15.73 -0.36
CA ALA A 100 -11.20 -14.48 0.41
C ALA A 100 -10.76 -13.26 -0.42
N LEU A 101 -11.12 -12.08 0.08
CA LEU A 101 -10.78 -10.78 -0.48
C LEU A 101 -9.81 -10.05 0.45
N ILE A 102 -8.72 -9.50 -0.09
CA ILE A 102 -7.92 -8.46 0.55
C ILE A 102 -8.36 -7.13 -0.06
N VAL A 103 -8.68 -6.13 0.75
CA VAL A 103 -9.12 -4.80 0.29
C VAL A 103 -8.32 -3.72 1.01
N GLN A 104 -7.55 -2.95 0.24
CA GLN A 104 -7.12 -1.61 0.64
C GLN A 104 -8.20 -0.67 0.12
N THR A 105 -9.04 -0.16 1.03
CA THR A 105 -10.28 0.55 0.66
C THR A 105 -10.08 2.04 0.38
N VAL A 106 -10.96 2.59 -0.47
CA VAL A 106 -11.11 4.04 -0.69
C VAL A 106 -11.89 4.70 0.46
N ASP A 107 -12.93 4.05 0.99
CA ASP A 107 -13.76 4.57 2.10
C ASP A 107 -14.31 3.42 2.97
N VAL A 108 -13.87 3.40 4.24
CA VAL A 108 -14.17 2.31 5.19
C VAL A 108 -15.61 2.34 5.74
N GLU A 109 -16.32 3.45 5.60
CA GLU A 109 -17.74 3.57 5.97
C GLU A 109 -18.65 3.11 4.84
N ALA A 110 -18.31 3.45 3.59
CA ALA A 110 -19.02 2.98 2.40
C ALA A 110 -18.93 1.45 2.25
N LEU A 111 -17.76 0.87 2.50
CA LEU A 111 -17.46 -0.57 2.36
C LEU A 111 -18.33 -1.49 3.25
N LYS A 112 -19.06 -0.95 4.23
CA LYS A 112 -19.90 -1.74 5.15
C LYS A 112 -21.01 -2.54 4.44
N GLY A 113 -21.51 -2.07 3.31
CA GLY A 113 -22.43 -2.84 2.46
C GLY A 113 -21.73 -4.05 1.82
N ASP A 114 -20.57 -3.81 1.20
CA ASP A 114 -19.82 -4.81 0.45
C ASP A 114 -19.28 -5.92 1.36
N ILE A 115 -18.88 -5.59 2.60
CA ILE A 115 -18.49 -6.58 3.62
C ILE A 115 -19.64 -7.56 3.90
N ALA A 116 -20.86 -7.05 4.04
CA ALA A 116 -22.04 -7.89 4.30
C ALA A 116 -22.42 -8.76 3.09
N GLU A 117 -22.36 -8.22 1.87
CA GLU A 117 -22.62 -9.00 0.65
C GLU A 117 -21.55 -10.08 0.43
N ALA A 118 -20.27 -9.73 0.50
CA ALA A 118 -19.17 -10.66 0.30
C ALA A 118 -19.21 -11.80 1.34
N LYS A 119 -19.51 -11.48 2.61
CA LYS A 119 -19.75 -12.47 3.68
C LYS A 119 -20.96 -13.37 3.36
N ALA A 120 -22.07 -12.82 2.85
CA ALA A 120 -23.24 -13.60 2.45
C ALA A 120 -22.98 -14.51 1.24
N ALA A 121 -22.10 -14.10 0.31
CA ALA A 121 -21.64 -14.89 -0.82
C ALA A 121 -20.58 -15.96 -0.44
N GLY A 122 -20.08 -15.94 0.80
CA GLY A 122 -19.05 -16.87 1.29
C GLY A 122 -17.61 -16.46 0.95
N VAL A 123 -17.38 -15.19 0.58
CA VAL A 123 -16.08 -14.61 0.22
C VAL A 123 -15.73 -13.52 1.24
N PRO A 124 -15.19 -13.86 2.41
CA PRO A 124 -15.03 -12.90 3.50
C PRO A 124 -13.88 -11.90 3.20
N ILE A 125 -14.07 -10.64 3.61
CA ILE A 125 -13.13 -9.53 3.36
C ILE A 125 -12.13 -9.38 4.51
N PHE A 126 -10.87 -9.13 4.15
CA PHE A 126 -9.77 -8.75 5.02
C PHE A 126 -9.26 -7.36 4.64
N LEU A 127 -9.10 -6.45 5.60
CA LEU A 127 -8.70 -5.06 5.32
C LEU A 127 -7.21 -4.80 5.55
N THR A 128 -6.68 -3.75 4.89
CA THR A 128 -5.32 -3.24 5.13
C THR A 128 -5.31 -1.76 5.44
N SER A 129 -4.35 -1.34 6.25
CA SER A 129 -4.09 0.02 6.75
C SER A 129 -5.14 0.54 7.75
N VAL A 130 -6.43 0.40 7.46
CA VAL A 130 -7.56 0.87 8.28
C VAL A 130 -8.66 -0.18 8.41
N ALA A 131 -9.48 -0.07 9.45
CA ALA A 131 -10.66 -0.89 9.68
C ALA A 131 -11.76 -0.05 10.36
N PRO A 132 -13.06 -0.39 10.22
CA PRO A 132 -14.14 0.26 10.96
C PRO A 132 -14.18 -0.24 12.42
N ASP A 133 -14.81 0.53 13.32
CA ASP A 133 -14.93 0.18 14.75
C ASP A 133 -15.52 -1.22 14.98
N ASP A 134 -16.56 -1.59 14.23
CA ASP A 134 -17.11 -2.94 14.23
C ASP A 134 -16.44 -3.82 13.17
N THR A 135 -15.54 -4.68 13.64
CA THR A 135 -14.79 -5.64 12.82
C THR A 135 -15.43 -7.03 12.76
N SER A 136 -16.64 -7.22 13.30
CA SER A 136 -17.25 -8.56 13.50
C SER A 136 -17.66 -9.28 12.21
N ASP A 137 -17.89 -8.54 11.12
CA ASP A 137 -18.18 -9.11 9.80
C ASP A 137 -16.92 -9.37 8.93
N LEU A 138 -15.74 -8.88 9.34
CA LEU A 138 -14.48 -9.10 8.62
C LEU A 138 -13.88 -10.50 8.88
N LEU A 139 -13.17 -11.03 7.88
CA LEU A 139 -12.19 -12.09 8.07
C LEU A 139 -11.09 -11.64 9.04
N GLY A 140 -10.66 -10.38 8.88
CA GLY A 140 -9.65 -9.75 9.71
C GLY A 140 -9.16 -8.41 9.14
N ALA A 141 -8.10 -7.87 9.71
CA ALA A 141 -7.40 -6.70 9.18
C ALA A 141 -5.92 -6.67 9.62
N VAL A 142 -5.09 -5.98 8.86
CA VAL A 142 -3.78 -5.44 9.30
C VAL A 142 -3.90 -3.92 9.29
N VAL A 143 -3.75 -3.26 10.44
CA VAL A 143 -3.94 -1.80 10.59
C VAL A 143 -2.68 -1.10 11.08
N VAL A 144 -2.57 0.22 10.82
CA VAL A 144 -1.48 1.06 11.34
C VAL A 144 -1.96 1.74 12.62
N ASP A 145 -1.23 1.58 13.73
CA ASP A 145 -1.55 2.32 14.96
C ASP A 145 -0.96 3.74 14.88
N LEU A 146 -1.74 4.65 14.30
CA LEU A 146 -1.36 6.06 14.11
C LEU A 146 -1.14 6.81 15.43
N LYS A 147 -1.68 6.31 16.55
CA LYS A 147 -1.39 6.86 17.88
C LYS A 147 0.00 6.44 18.33
N GLU A 148 0.35 5.16 18.18
CA GLU A 148 1.69 4.63 18.46
C GLU A 148 2.76 5.33 17.60
N VAL A 149 2.46 5.64 16.33
CA VAL A 149 3.32 6.45 15.45
C VAL A 149 3.60 7.83 16.06
N GLY A 150 2.55 8.61 16.34
CA GLY A 150 2.71 9.97 16.88
C GLY A 150 3.39 9.96 18.25
N GLU A 151 3.12 8.95 19.08
CA GLU A 151 3.79 8.82 20.37
C GLU A 151 5.30 8.54 20.23
N LEU A 152 5.71 7.69 19.28
CA LEU A 152 7.12 7.39 19.01
C LEU A 152 7.90 8.59 18.46
N ASP A 153 7.26 9.42 17.63
CA ASP A 153 7.85 10.66 17.09
C ASP A 153 8.08 11.71 18.20
N ALA A 154 7.12 11.85 19.13
CA ALA A 154 7.26 12.74 20.28
C ALA A 154 8.32 12.22 21.29
N GLU A 155 8.38 10.90 21.54
CA GLU A 155 9.44 10.29 22.37
C GLU A 155 10.84 10.46 21.76
N TRP A 156 10.97 10.63 20.44
CA TRP A 156 12.26 10.99 19.85
C TRP A 156 12.66 12.42 20.21
N ILE A 157 11.73 13.38 20.10
CA ILE A 157 11.97 14.78 20.46
C ILE A 157 12.30 14.91 21.95
N GLU A 158 11.62 14.19 22.85
CA GLU A 158 11.93 14.18 24.29
C GLU A 158 13.40 13.82 24.56
N ARG A 159 13.89 12.72 23.95
CA ARG A 159 15.26 12.23 24.13
C ARG A 159 16.32 13.16 23.52
N ASP A 160 16.01 13.79 22.39
CA ASP A 160 16.93 14.72 21.72
C ASP A 160 16.94 16.13 22.34
N ALA A 161 15.79 16.56 22.89
CA ALA A 161 15.68 17.75 23.73
C ALA A 161 16.50 17.59 25.02
N ALA A 162 16.52 16.37 25.61
CA ALA A 162 17.27 16.05 26.82
C ALA A 162 16.99 17.01 28.00
N GLY A 163 15.73 17.43 28.14
CA GLY A 163 15.28 18.37 29.17
C GLY A 163 15.55 19.86 28.89
N ARG A 164 16.07 20.23 27.71
CA ARG A 164 16.10 21.63 27.26
C ARG A 164 14.68 22.12 26.99
N ALA A 165 14.40 23.39 27.31
CA ALA A 165 13.24 24.08 26.74
C ALA A 165 13.43 24.22 25.22
N VAL A 166 12.48 23.76 24.42
CA VAL A 166 12.57 23.67 22.95
C VAL A 166 11.25 24.03 22.28
N SER A 167 11.34 24.52 21.05
CA SER A 167 10.21 24.95 20.23
C SER A 167 9.90 23.95 19.11
N VAL A 168 8.62 23.66 18.90
CA VAL A 168 8.13 22.63 17.97
C VAL A 168 7.11 23.22 17.00
N ALA A 169 7.28 22.93 15.71
CA ALA A 169 6.29 23.20 14.67
C ALA A 169 5.63 21.90 14.20
N VAL A 170 4.36 21.96 13.84
CA VAL A 170 3.54 20.82 13.40
C VAL A 170 2.95 21.12 12.03
N ILE A 171 3.41 20.38 11.01
CA ILE A 171 2.87 20.39 9.66
C ILE A 171 2.04 19.11 9.47
N ALA A 172 0.78 19.20 9.89
CA ALA A 172 -0.17 18.08 9.87
C ALA A 172 -0.57 17.68 8.43
N GLY A 173 -1.26 16.56 8.28
CA GLY A 173 -1.79 16.09 7.00
C GLY A 173 -2.98 16.92 6.50
N ALA A 174 -3.89 16.26 5.77
CA ALA A 174 -5.24 16.78 5.52
C ALA A 174 -6.14 16.44 6.71
N PRO A 175 -6.95 17.39 7.24
CA PRO A 175 -7.85 17.12 8.38
C PRO A 175 -8.78 15.94 8.13
N GLY A 176 -9.01 15.14 9.18
CA GLY A 176 -9.69 13.85 9.12
C GLY A 176 -8.97 12.82 9.99
N ALA A 177 -9.73 11.82 10.46
CA ALA A 177 -9.38 10.94 11.58
C ALA A 177 -7.92 10.43 11.58
N ALA A 178 -7.38 10.00 10.45
CA ALA A 178 -5.99 9.51 10.37
C ALA A 178 -4.93 10.60 10.67
N SER A 179 -5.06 11.80 10.08
CA SER A 179 -4.16 12.92 10.36
C SER A 179 -4.37 13.45 11.78
N ASP A 180 -5.63 13.49 12.22
CA ASP A 180 -6.01 14.09 13.50
C ASP A 180 -5.51 13.21 14.66
N LEU A 181 -5.76 11.88 14.62
CA LEU A 181 -5.23 10.92 15.61
C LEU A 181 -3.71 10.97 15.72
N LEU A 182 -3.01 10.98 14.58
CA LEU A 182 -1.54 11.06 14.52
C LEU A 182 -1.03 12.37 15.15
N THR A 183 -1.63 13.50 14.78
CA THR A 183 -1.19 14.83 15.22
C THR A 183 -1.54 15.07 16.69
N GLU A 184 -2.70 14.62 17.16
CA GLU A 184 -3.10 14.69 18.57
C GLU A 184 -2.22 13.79 19.43
N ALA A 185 -1.95 12.55 19.02
CA ALA A 185 -1.07 11.63 19.75
C ALA A 185 0.34 12.21 19.93
N PHE A 186 0.93 12.73 18.84
CA PHE A 186 2.20 13.46 18.89
C PHE A 186 2.14 14.65 19.86
N THR A 187 1.14 15.52 19.70
CA THR A 187 1.03 16.76 20.49
C THR A 187 0.78 16.49 21.98
N GLN A 188 0.02 15.45 22.33
CA GLN A 188 -0.25 15.05 23.71
C GLN A 188 0.92 14.32 24.39
N LYS A 189 1.86 13.79 23.60
CA LYS A 189 3.01 13.01 24.09
C LYS A 189 4.31 13.84 24.18
N LEU A 190 4.35 15.03 23.58
CA LEU A 190 5.45 15.98 23.78
C LEU A 190 5.64 16.26 25.28
N PRO A 191 6.90 16.37 25.77
CA PRO A 191 7.17 16.63 27.18
C PRO A 191 6.89 18.10 27.54
N ASP A 192 6.69 18.38 28.83
CA ASP A 192 6.37 19.72 29.38
C ASP A 192 7.35 20.84 28.95
N ASN A 193 8.57 20.48 28.55
CA ASN A 193 9.62 21.40 28.06
C ASN A 193 9.60 21.63 26.53
N ALA A 194 8.61 21.13 25.79
CA ALA A 194 8.47 21.31 24.34
C ALA A 194 7.22 22.13 24.01
N GLU A 195 7.39 23.37 23.53
CA GLU A 195 6.29 24.28 23.19
C GLU A 195 5.91 24.19 21.70
N VAL A 196 4.64 23.87 21.40
CA VAL A 196 4.13 23.87 20.02
C VAL A 196 3.81 25.31 19.57
N VAL A 197 4.82 26.00 19.04
CA VAL A 197 4.73 27.41 18.62
C VAL A 197 3.90 27.61 17.35
N ALA A 198 3.74 26.57 16.52
CA ALA A 198 2.87 26.61 15.34
C ALA A 198 2.34 25.21 14.96
N SER A 199 1.04 25.11 14.67
CA SER A 199 0.44 23.90 14.08
C SER A 199 -0.50 24.26 12.93
N ARG A 200 -0.28 23.73 11.73
CA ARG A 200 -1.08 23.99 10.51
C ARG A 200 -1.08 22.76 9.58
N PRO A 201 -2.17 22.49 8.84
CA PRO A 201 -2.20 21.39 7.88
C PRO A 201 -1.40 21.74 6.61
N GLY A 202 -0.46 20.88 6.25
CA GLY A 202 0.17 20.81 4.93
C GLY A 202 -0.67 20.06 3.89
N MET A 203 -1.78 19.41 4.30
CA MET A 203 -2.74 18.72 3.44
C MET A 203 -2.18 17.52 2.64
N TYR A 204 -1.09 16.89 3.10
CA TYR A 204 -0.31 15.90 2.34
C TYR A 204 0.17 16.44 0.95
N ASP A 205 0.30 17.76 0.83
CA ASP A 205 0.68 18.45 -0.40
C ASP A 205 2.05 19.14 -0.21
N PRO A 206 3.11 18.68 -0.90
CA PRO A 206 4.45 19.25 -0.76
C PRO A 206 4.54 20.75 -1.08
N VAL A 207 3.71 21.29 -1.97
CA VAL A 207 3.70 22.73 -2.30
C VAL A 207 3.10 23.52 -1.15
N LYS A 208 1.97 23.06 -0.58
CA LYS A 208 1.36 23.69 0.60
C LYS A 208 2.25 23.55 1.83
N ALA A 209 2.84 22.38 2.08
CA ALA A 209 3.78 22.15 3.18
C ALA A 209 5.00 23.07 3.11
N ARG A 210 5.59 23.28 1.91
CA ARG A 210 6.66 24.26 1.72
C ARG A 210 6.22 25.68 2.07
N THR A 211 5.01 26.08 1.69
CA THR A 211 4.44 27.40 2.00
C THR A 211 4.18 27.56 3.51
N VAL A 212 3.66 26.52 4.17
CA VAL A 212 3.45 26.48 5.62
C VAL A 212 4.78 26.58 6.37
N ALA A 213 5.77 25.77 6.01
CA ALA A 213 7.11 25.79 6.59
C ALA A 213 7.80 27.15 6.44
N ALA A 214 7.72 27.77 5.25
CA ALA A 214 8.27 29.10 4.99
C ALA A 214 7.62 30.20 5.84
N ALA A 215 6.32 30.09 6.15
CA ALA A 215 5.66 30.99 7.09
C ALA A 215 6.09 30.71 8.55
N MET A 216 6.08 29.44 8.96
CA MET A 216 6.45 29.01 10.31
C MET A 216 7.86 29.47 10.71
N ILE A 217 8.87 29.27 9.85
CA ILE A 217 10.26 29.64 10.17
C ILE A 217 10.50 31.15 10.12
N LYS A 218 9.78 31.88 9.26
CA LYS A 218 9.83 33.35 9.22
C LYS A 218 9.28 33.95 10.51
N ASP A 219 8.20 33.37 11.04
CA ASP A 219 7.53 33.88 12.25
C ASP A 219 8.18 33.32 13.54
N ASN A 220 8.91 32.20 13.45
CA ASN A 220 9.63 31.54 14.55
C ASN A 220 11.09 31.22 14.14
N PRO A 221 11.98 32.22 13.99
CA PRO A 221 13.33 32.03 13.44
C PRO A 221 14.32 31.26 14.34
N GLY A 222 13.90 30.88 15.55
CA GLY A 222 14.66 30.05 16.50
C GLY A 222 14.08 28.65 16.70
N LEU A 223 13.34 28.13 15.71
CA LEU A 223 12.64 26.85 15.77
C LEU A 223 13.63 25.67 15.98
N ASP A 224 13.43 24.85 17.01
CA ASP A 224 14.28 23.68 17.27
C ASP A 224 13.85 22.46 16.42
N TYR A 225 12.54 22.14 16.41
CA TYR A 225 11.99 20.92 15.81
C TYR A 225 10.80 21.19 14.89
N ALA A 226 10.61 20.33 13.90
CA ALA A 226 9.38 20.27 13.11
C ALA A 226 8.91 18.83 12.93
N PHE A 227 7.69 18.52 13.39
CA PHE A 227 6.98 17.31 12.99
C PHE A 227 6.22 17.57 11.69
N VAL A 228 6.35 16.64 10.74
CA VAL A 228 5.72 16.74 9.41
C VAL A 228 5.10 15.41 9.03
N ALA A 229 3.79 15.37 8.81
CA ALA A 229 3.00 14.13 8.81
C ALA A 229 3.27 13.12 7.67
N ASN A 230 4.10 13.47 6.66
CA ASN A 230 4.71 12.51 5.74
C ASN A 230 6.00 13.07 5.10
N GLU A 231 6.80 12.18 4.55
CA GLU A 231 8.15 12.47 4.05
C GLU A 231 8.17 13.40 2.82
N GLU A 232 7.19 13.33 1.92
CA GLU A 232 7.11 14.23 0.76
C GLU A 232 6.85 15.69 1.18
N MET A 233 6.07 15.90 2.25
CA MET A 233 5.93 17.20 2.90
C MET A 233 7.21 17.57 3.69
N ALA A 234 7.88 16.60 4.33
CA ALA A 234 9.10 16.84 5.11
C ALA A 234 10.26 17.36 4.24
N PHE A 235 10.50 16.74 3.07
CA PHE A 235 11.49 17.22 2.11
C PHE A 235 11.16 18.61 1.54
N ALA A 236 9.87 18.94 1.43
CA ALA A 236 9.42 20.27 1.02
C ALA A 236 9.59 21.32 2.13
N ALA A 237 9.35 20.96 3.40
CA ALA A 237 9.61 21.80 4.56
C ALA A 237 11.11 22.06 4.77
N ARG A 238 11.95 21.02 4.64
CA ARG A 238 13.42 21.11 4.64
C ARG A 238 13.90 22.19 3.66
N LYS A 239 13.46 22.10 2.39
CA LYS A 239 13.74 23.08 1.31
C LYS A 239 13.14 24.50 1.53
N ALA A 240 12.34 24.72 2.57
CA ALA A 240 11.91 26.04 3.03
C ALA A 240 12.80 26.55 4.18
N PHE A 241 13.13 25.69 5.14
CA PHE A 241 14.04 26.00 6.24
C PHE A 241 15.45 26.30 5.74
N ASP A 242 15.98 25.51 4.80
CA ASP A 242 17.28 25.74 4.14
C ASP A 242 17.32 27.13 3.46
N ALA A 243 16.24 27.47 2.74
CA ALA A 243 16.10 28.76 2.06
C ALA A 243 15.95 29.95 3.01
N ALA A 244 15.67 29.69 4.30
CA ALA A 244 15.66 30.69 5.38
C ALA A 244 16.99 30.72 6.18
N GLY A 245 17.95 29.85 5.87
CA GLY A 245 19.20 29.68 6.63
C GLY A 245 19.04 28.89 7.94
N ALA A 246 17.91 28.21 8.12
CA ALA A 246 17.57 27.44 9.31
C ALA A 246 17.90 25.94 9.11
N GLU A 247 19.15 25.65 8.73
CA GLU A 247 19.63 24.29 8.44
C GLU A 247 19.48 23.37 9.68
N ASP A 248 19.70 23.91 10.88
CA ASP A 248 19.66 23.18 12.16
C ASP A 248 18.28 22.67 12.61
N VAL A 249 17.15 23.12 12.02
CA VAL A 249 15.79 22.69 12.41
C VAL A 249 15.64 21.17 12.24
N ARG A 250 15.34 20.44 13.31
CA ARG A 250 15.36 18.97 13.30
C ARG A 250 13.98 18.42 12.93
N ILE A 251 13.91 17.78 11.76
CA ILE A 251 12.65 17.29 11.19
C ILE A 251 12.37 15.84 11.59
N VAL A 252 11.16 15.60 12.08
CA VAL A 252 10.60 14.30 12.47
C VAL A 252 9.38 14.02 11.57
N THR A 253 9.19 12.79 11.10
CA THR A 253 8.19 12.48 10.06
C THR A 253 7.78 11.01 10.05
N VAL A 254 6.98 10.60 9.06
CA VAL A 254 6.39 9.25 8.98
C VAL A 254 6.54 8.71 7.56
N ASN A 255 7.01 7.46 7.46
CA ASN A 255 6.74 6.42 6.44
C ASN A 255 7.91 5.42 6.37
N GLY A 256 9.15 5.91 6.40
CA GLY A 256 10.37 5.10 6.28
C GLY A 256 10.80 4.81 4.84
N THR A 257 10.48 5.67 3.86
CA THR A 257 10.87 5.50 2.45
C THR A 257 12.39 5.43 2.27
N ASP A 258 12.87 4.80 1.20
CA ASP A 258 14.30 4.75 0.88
C ASP A 258 14.94 6.15 0.73
N GLU A 259 14.19 7.16 0.25
CA GLU A 259 14.66 8.56 0.21
C GLU A 259 14.83 9.11 1.63
N ALA A 260 13.92 8.80 2.56
CA ALA A 260 14.04 9.22 3.95
C ALA A 260 15.15 8.47 4.71
N LEU A 261 15.33 7.16 4.47
CA LEU A 261 16.46 6.40 5.00
C LEU A 261 17.81 6.97 4.52
N ALA A 262 17.88 7.48 3.29
CA ALA A 262 19.04 8.22 2.80
C ALA A 262 19.17 9.61 3.46
N ALA A 263 18.07 10.34 3.63
CA ALA A 263 18.04 11.66 4.27
C ALA A 263 18.44 11.64 5.76
N LEU A 264 18.07 10.59 6.51
CA LEU A 264 18.55 10.34 7.87
C LEU A 264 20.07 10.15 7.92
N LYS A 265 20.64 9.44 6.93
CA LYS A 265 22.10 9.21 6.83
C LYS A 265 22.84 10.50 6.42
N ALA A 266 22.20 11.35 5.62
CA ALA A 266 22.68 12.68 5.27
C ALA A 266 22.50 13.73 6.38
N GLY A 267 21.55 13.53 7.30
CA GLY A 267 21.20 14.46 8.38
C GLY A 267 20.16 15.52 8.03
N SER A 268 19.52 15.45 6.84
CA SER A 268 18.47 16.39 6.42
C SER A 268 17.07 16.03 6.97
N LEU A 269 16.89 14.80 7.45
CA LEU A 269 15.85 14.41 8.41
C LEU A 269 16.54 13.90 9.68
N ALA A 270 15.85 13.98 10.83
CA ALA A 270 16.39 13.56 12.12
C ALA A 270 15.80 12.23 12.62
N ALA A 271 14.51 11.99 12.38
CA ALA A 271 13.85 10.72 12.60
C ALA A 271 12.68 10.51 11.61
N THR A 272 12.29 9.25 11.41
CA THR A 272 10.99 8.88 10.83
C THR A 272 10.44 7.63 11.50
N VAL A 273 9.14 7.53 11.73
CA VAL A 273 8.51 6.25 12.12
C VAL A 273 8.10 5.48 10.87
N SER A 274 8.53 4.22 10.78
CA SER A 274 8.25 3.35 9.63
C SER A 274 6.78 2.90 9.60
N ASN A 275 6.17 3.01 8.43
CA ASN A 275 4.84 2.51 8.09
C ASN A 275 4.95 1.69 6.80
N SER A 276 5.47 0.46 6.92
CA SER A 276 5.87 -0.32 5.75
C SER A 276 4.68 -0.86 4.95
N ALA A 277 4.62 -0.49 3.66
CA ALA A 277 3.73 -1.13 2.69
C ALA A 277 4.14 -2.58 2.39
N ALA A 278 5.44 -2.90 2.52
CA ALA A 278 5.95 -4.26 2.42
C ALA A 278 5.40 -5.15 3.54
N ASP A 279 5.60 -4.78 4.81
CA ASP A 279 5.13 -5.54 5.98
C ASP A 279 3.60 -5.65 5.97
N THR A 280 2.89 -4.57 5.65
CA THR A 280 1.42 -4.56 5.54
C THR A 280 0.93 -5.59 4.50
N GLY A 281 1.56 -5.64 3.32
CA GLY A 281 1.21 -6.60 2.27
C GLY A 281 1.61 -8.03 2.56
N GLU A 282 2.71 -8.23 3.29
CA GLU A 282 3.18 -9.56 3.71
C GLU A 282 2.25 -10.15 4.78
N LEU A 283 1.97 -9.39 5.84
CA LEU A 283 1.04 -9.78 6.90
C LEU A 283 -0.38 -10.02 6.37
N ALA A 284 -0.89 -9.16 5.48
CA ALA A 284 -2.23 -9.34 4.92
C ALA A 284 -2.40 -10.70 4.21
N VAL A 285 -1.42 -11.11 3.39
CA VAL A 285 -1.48 -12.41 2.72
C VAL A 285 -1.25 -13.57 3.68
N GLN A 286 -0.29 -13.46 4.61
CA GLN A 286 -0.01 -14.52 5.57
C GLN A 286 -1.18 -14.76 6.53
N ASN A 287 -1.81 -13.69 7.02
CA ASN A 287 -2.92 -13.75 7.96
C ASN A 287 -4.17 -14.32 7.29
N VAL A 288 -4.53 -13.86 6.08
CA VAL A 288 -5.62 -14.46 5.30
C VAL A 288 -5.39 -15.95 5.05
N VAL A 289 -4.17 -16.35 4.68
CA VAL A 289 -3.82 -17.77 4.43
C VAL A 289 -3.91 -18.61 5.72
N SER A 290 -3.45 -18.09 6.86
CA SER A 290 -3.55 -18.74 8.18
C SER A 290 -5.00 -18.91 8.64
N LEU A 291 -5.81 -17.84 8.51
CA LEU A 291 -7.22 -17.81 8.89
C LEU A 291 -8.07 -18.76 8.02
N LEU A 292 -7.86 -18.78 6.70
CA LEU A 292 -8.50 -19.73 5.78
C LEU A 292 -8.11 -21.18 6.06
N ARG A 293 -6.83 -21.44 6.38
CA ARG A 293 -6.35 -22.77 6.79
C ARG A 293 -6.80 -23.18 8.19
N LYS A 294 -7.31 -22.24 8.99
CA LYS A 294 -7.70 -22.40 10.40
C LYS A 294 -6.58 -22.92 11.29
N ASP A 295 -5.34 -22.59 10.95
CA ASP A 295 -4.16 -23.03 11.72
C ASP A 295 -3.75 -22.07 12.86
N GLN A 296 -4.50 -20.97 13.02
CA GLN A 296 -4.48 -20.05 14.17
C GLN A 296 -3.10 -19.47 14.50
N ARG A 297 -2.27 -19.24 13.47
CA ARG A 297 -0.94 -18.60 13.60
C ARG A 297 -0.94 -17.08 13.42
N ALA A 298 -2.10 -16.49 13.14
CA ALA A 298 -2.30 -15.07 12.94
C ALA A 298 -3.45 -14.57 13.82
N ASP A 299 -3.32 -13.34 14.33
CA ASP A 299 -4.41 -12.64 14.97
C ASP A 299 -5.46 -12.17 13.95
N ARG A 300 -6.71 -12.00 14.40
CA ARG A 300 -7.79 -11.55 13.51
C ARG A 300 -7.65 -10.08 13.14
N ILE A 301 -7.24 -9.25 14.10
CA ILE A 301 -6.91 -7.84 13.90
C ILE A 301 -5.47 -7.69 14.36
N ASP A 302 -4.59 -7.47 13.39
CA ASP A 302 -3.13 -7.41 13.54
C ASP A 302 -2.65 -5.99 13.22
N LYS A 303 -1.41 -5.65 13.60
CA LYS A 303 -0.80 -4.34 13.35
C LYS A 303 0.36 -4.43 12.37
N THR A 304 0.45 -3.48 11.44
CA THR A 304 1.71 -3.20 10.73
C THR A 304 2.76 -2.79 11.79
N PRO A 305 3.93 -3.46 11.88
CA PRO A 305 4.95 -3.10 12.85
C PRO A 305 5.51 -1.69 12.60
N VAL A 306 5.19 -0.76 13.50
CA VAL A 306 5.75 0.59 13.49
C VAL A 306 7.06 0.62 14.26
N ARG A 307 8.05 1.37 13.75
CA ARG A 307 9.36 1.47 14.39
C ARG A 307 9.96 2.85 14.16
N LEU A 308 10.43 3.47 15.23
CA LEU A 308 11.22 4.69 15.16
C LEU A 308 12.58 4.43 14.50
N VAL A 309 12.77 5.04 13.33
CA VAL A 309 14.00 4.99 12.54
C VAL A 309 14.76 6.31 12.68
N THR A 310 16.06 6.20 12.88
CA THR A 310 17.02 7.31 12.99
C THR A 310 18.27 6.95 12.19
N ARG A 311 19.22 7.88 12.08
CA ARG A 311 20.52 7.63 11.44
C ARG A 311 21.21 6.35 11.94
N ASP A 312 21.09 6.04 13.24
CA ASP A 312 21.83 4.95 13.89
C ASP A 312 21.26 3.56 13.59
N ASN A 313 20.01 3.46 13.11
CA ASN A 313 19.35 2.19 12.83
C ASN A 313 18.76 2.07 11.41
N ALA A 314 18.93 3.09 10.55
CA ALA A 314 18.42 3.15 9.17
C ALA A 314 19.01 2.11 8.19
N ASP A 315 20.07 1.37 8.56
CA ASP A 315 20.53 0.17 7.82
C ASP A 315 19.80 -1.12 8.26
N THR A 316 18.91 -1.01 9.26
CA THR A 316 18.10 -2.11 9.82
C THR A 316 16.60 -1.76 9.87
N ALA A 317 16.19 -0.68 9.22
CA ALA A 317 14.78 -0.29 9.12
C ALA A 317 13.98 -1.37 8.36
N PRO A 318 12.67 -1.52 8.63
CA PRO A 318 11.78 -2.24 7.74
C PRO A 318 11.83 -1.59 6.35
N LEU A 319 11.88 -2.40 5.29
CA LEU A 319 11.83 -1.87 3.93
C LEU A 319 10.42 -1.32 3.67
N TYR A 320 10.30 -0.07 3.23
CA TYR A 320 8.99 0.51 2.90
C TYR A 320 8.34 -0.21 1.71
N CYS A 321 9.15 -0.54 0.70
CA CYS A 321 8.77 -1.30 -0.48
C CYS A 321 9.48 -2.66 -0.50
N PRO A 322 8.85 -3.73 -1.00
CA PRO A 322 9.52 -5.02 -1.12
C PRO A 322 10.70 -4.95 -2.10
N PRO A 323 11.75 -5.78 -1.94
CA PRO A 323 12.79 -5.91 -2.94
C PRO A 323 12.20 -6.31 -4.29
N ARG A 324 12.54 -5.55 -5.33
CA ARG A 324 12.22 -5.85 -6.74
C ARG A 324 13.23 -6.85 -7.28
N ASP A 325 12.71 -7.93 -7.87
CA ASP A 325 13.48 -9.04 -8.46
C ASP A 325 13.97 -8.73 -9.89
#